data_AF-A0A976KR71-F1
#
_entry.id   AF-A0A976KR71-F1
#
_cell.length_a   1.000
_cell.length_b   1.000
_cell.length_c   1.000
_cell.angle_alpha   90.00
_cell.angle_beta   90.00
_cell.angle_gamma   90.00
#
_symmetry.space_group_name_H-M   'P 1'
#
loop_
_entity.id
_entity.type
_entity.pdbx_description
1 polymer ?
#
loop_
_entity_poly.entity_id
_entity_poly.type
_entity_poly.pdbx_seq_one_letter_code
_entity_poly.pdbx_strand_id
1 'polypeptide(L)'
;MKPTDTVQSRRSSLRRTAARWVAVGLASCASLALAVTYLVPSAPTPQSDTAQGGEEASRTRWGASYFPNIELTTHQGDNVRFFDDLIKDKVVVINFIYTSCPDTCPLETARLAQVYKILGDRVGDDVFFYSITIDPDNDTPDVLAAYAQRYGAGPGWTFLTGNEAEIVELRKKLGLYIPEIQSDDSNNHNLSLIIGNQATGQWMKRSPFENPHVLATQVGSWLHNWKLPTKERRDFADAPKLRSVSDGERLFRTRCAACHTIGGAVVGTQVATNDPNVGPDLLDVDLRRDPAWLRRWIAEPDVMLAEQDPLALQLLAAYNDVAMPNMRLGGTDIADLLGFVRAESSRIRRVQRAREAGRLGRDHSARERRLGTLGLRDAWVREAPPKANVSAGYLTLVNHGEREARVVGAQSPLFEHVEFHEMVQTDGGMGMRPLDELVVPASGELRLETGGKHLMLIGPQQALAHGKKVPVRLQLASGKGWDVWLPVVAPERGRPG
;
A
#
# COMPACT_ATOMS: atom_id res chain seq x y z
N MET A 1 -20.80 -11.56 -63.10
CA MET A 1 -19.60 -11.00 -63.77
C MET A 1 -18.41 -11.15 -62.83
N LYS A 2 -17.42 -11.96 -63.22
CA LYS A 2 -16.04 -11.98 -62.66
C LYS A 2 -15.16 -11.05 -63.55
N PRO A 3 -13.87 -10.82 -63.25
CA PRO A 3 -13.17 -10.48 -62.00
C PRO A 3 -12.11 -9.36 -62.26
N THR A 4 -11.25 -9.04 -61.28
CA THR A 4 -9.78 -8.78 -61.40
C THR A 4 -9.32 -8.07 -60.12
N ASP A 5 -8.06 -8.13 -59.73
CA ASP A 5 -7.21 -9.28 -59.48
C ASP A 5 -6.18 -8.83 -58.44
N THR A 6 -5.79 -9.78 -57.61
CA THR A 6 -4.67 -9.82 -56.67
C THR A 6 -3.34 -9.36 -57.31
N VAL A 7 -2.35 -8.91 -56.52
CA VAL A 7 -1.05 -9.61 -56.37
C VAL A 7 -0.13 -8.97 -55.31
N GLN A 8 0.26 -9.88 -54.42
CA GLN A 8 1.36 -9.96 -53.46
C GLN A 8 2.77 -9.40 -53.81
N SER A 9 3.44 -9.03 -52.71
CA SER A 9 4.84 -9.36 -52.32
C SER A 9 6.01 -8.49 -52.81
N ARG A 10 6.86 -8.03 -51.87
CA ARG A 10 8.18 -8.64 -51.57
C ARG A 10 8.98 -7.83 -50.54
N ARG A 11 9.76 -8.58 -49.75
CA ARG A 11 10.80 -8.15 -48.80
C ARG A 11 12.05 -7.62 -49.54
N SER A 12 12.85 -6.78 -48.88
CA SER A 12 14.28 -7.00 -48.53
C SER A 12 15.24 -5.81 -48.73
N SER A 13 16.20 -5.71 -47.78
CA SER A 13 17.62 -5.25 -47.95
C SER A 13 17.83 -3.71 -48.07
N LEU A 14 18.86 -3.00 -47.59
CA LEU A 14 20.27 -3.16 -47.15
C LEU A 14 20.60 -1.99 -46.16
N ARG A 15 21.33 -2.09 -45.03
CA ARG A 15 22.79 -2.16 -44.77
C ARG A 15 23.72 -1.08 -45.41
N ARG A 16 24.50 -0.42 -44.52
CA ARG A 16 25.74 0.42 -44.68
C ARG A 16 25.48 1.92 -44.95
N THR A 17 26.19 2.91 -44.41
CA THR A 17 27.64 3.09 -44.18
C THR A 17 27.94 4.16 -43.10
N ALA A 18 29.17 4.12 -42.56
CA ALA A 18 29.73 5.03 -41.57
C ALA A 18 30.82 5.97 -42.16
N ALA A 19 31.06 7.08 -41.45
CA ALA A 19 32.32 7.82 -41.23
C ALA A 19 32.98 8.69 -42.33
N ARG A 20 33.31 9.94 -41.93
CA ARG A 20 34.48 10.84 -42.20
C ARG A 20 33.97 12.31 -42.25
N TRP A 21 34.59 13.31 -41.61
CA TRP A 21 35.89 13.92 -41.97
C TRP A 21 36.54 14.71 -40.79
N VAL A 22 37.87 14.83 -40.86
CA VAL A 22 38.81 15.51 -39.94
C VAL A 22 39.20 16.90 -40.49
N ALA A 23 39.57 17.77 -39.54
CA ALA A 23 39.97 19.19 -39.54
C ALA A 23 41.02 19.71 -40.56
N VAL A 24 41.16 21.06 -40.66
CA VAL A 24 42.34 21.89 -40.24
C VAL A 24 42.36 23.30 -40.90
N GLY A 25 42.78 24.32 -40.12
CA GLY A 25 43.40 25.60 -40.56
C GLY A 25 43.33 26.70 -39.47
N LEU A 26 44.33 26.90 -38.58
CA LEU A 26 45.56 27.74 -38.65
C LEU A 26 45.27 29.23 -38.99
N ALA A 27 45.88 30.29 -38.43
CA ALA A 27 46.77 30.57 -37.30
C ALA A 27 46.99 32.11 -37.26
N SER A 28 47.31 32.72 -36.10
CA SER A 28 48.22 33.88 -36.06
C SER A 28 48.76 34.14 -34.65
N CYS A 29 50.09 34.29 -34.58
CA CYS A 29 50.93 34.49 -33.39
C CYS A 29 51.60 35.86 -33.45
N ALA A 30 51.83 36.50 -32.29
CA ALA A 30 53.02 37.28 -31.90
C ALA A 30 52.80 37.85 -30.48
N SER A 31 53.35 37.26 -29.40
CA SER A 31 54.68 37.52 -28.79
C SER A 31 54.80 38.84 -28.00
N LEU A 32 54.91 38.79 -26.64
CA LEU A 32 56.11 39.21 -25.87
C LEU A 32 55.94 39.08 -24.31
N ALA A 33 56.86 38.32 -23.72
CA ALA A 33 57.61 38.48 -22.45
C ALA A 33 56.97 38.79 -21.05
N LEU A 34 57.22 37.83 -20.13
CA LEU A 34 57.59 37.90 -18.69
C LEU A 34 56.89 38.87 -17.72
N ALA A 35 56.21 38.31 -16.71
CA ALA A 35 56.64 38.34 -15.30
C ALA A 35 55.72 37.46 -14.43
N VAL A 36 56.32 36.57 -13.65
CA VAL A 36 55.65 35.72 -12.66
C VAL A 36 55.35 36.55 -11.41
N THR A 37 54.08 36.62 -11.03
CA THR A 37 53.66 36.94 -9.66
C THR A 37 52.45 36.10 -9.32
N TYR A 38 52.60 35.18 -8.37
CA TYR A 38 51.51 34.41 -7.79
C TYR A 38 50.59 35.36 -7.02
N LEU A 39 49.41 35.65 -7.56
CA LEU A 39 48.30 36.22 -6.81
C LEU A 39 47.37 35.08 -6.39
N VAL A 40 47.53 34.65 -5.14
CA VAL A 40 46.53 33.84 -4.44
C VAL A 40 45.33 34.77 -4.18
N PRO A 41 44.14 34.52 -4.73
CA PRO A 41 42.97 35.28 -4.35
C PRO A 41 42.63 34.94 -2.89
N SER A 42 42.73 35.94 -2.02
CA SER A 42 42.30 35.89 -0.62
C SER A 42 40.81 35.55 -0.53
N ALA A 43 40.49 34.54 0.28
CA ALA A 43 39.12 34.17 0.59
C ALA A 43 38.35 35.36 1.19
N PRO A 44 37.09 35.62 0.78
CA PRO A 44 36.30 36.67 1.39
C PRO A 44 35.99 36.31 2.85
N THR A 45 36.34 37.22 3.76
CA THR A 45 35.95 37.19 5.18
C THR A 45 34.42 37.19 5.32
N PRO A 46 33.84 36.36 6.20
CA PRO A 46 32.40 36.36 6.43
C PRO A 46 32.00 37.64 7.17
N GLN A 47 31.25 38.50 6.50
CA GLN A 47 30.56 39.59 7.18
C GLN A 47 29.42 39.00 8.01
N SER A 48 29.53 39.21 9.33
CA SER A 48 28.49 38.96 10.30
C SER A 48 27.39 40.01 10.14
N ASP A 49 26.36 39.70 9.36
CA ASP A 49 25.11 40.45 9.42
C ASP A 49 24.19 39.86 10.49
N THR A 50 23.98 40.71 11.48
CA THR A 50 23.12 40.59 12.63
C THR A 50 21.71 40.12 12.28
N ALA A 51 21.28 39.06 12.94
CA ALA A 51 19.89 38.62 12.97
C ALA A 51 19.01 39.73 13.58
N GLN A 52 18.25 40.42 12.72
CA GLN A 52 17.03 41.10 13.16
C GLN A 52 15.88 40.13 13.05
N GLY A 53 15.35 39.74 14.22
CA GLY A 53 14.07 39.05 14.33
C GLY A 53 12.96 39.99 13.90
N GLY A 54 12.40 39.72 12.74
CA GLY A 54 11.08 40.14 12.30
C GLY A 54 10.31 38.89 11.91
N GLU A 55 9.08 38.76 12.38
CA GLU A 55 8.16 37.65 12.11
C GLU A 55 8.14 37.30 10.61
N GLU A 56 8.53 36.06 10.33
CA GLU A 56 8.62 35.49 9.00
C GLU A 56 7.21 35.05 8.53
N ALA A 57 6.30 36.01 8.40
CA ALA A 57 4.99 35.79 7.82
C ALA A 57 5.11 35.55 6.30
N SER A 58 4.95 34.29 5.90
CA SER A 58 4.69 33.76 4.54
C SER A 58 5.74 34.06 3.45
N ARG A 59 6.77 33.21 3.35
CA ARG A 59 7.75 33.16 2.24
C ARG A 59 7.20 32.63 0.89
N THR A 60 5.89 32.35 0.78
CA THR A 60 5.27 31.73 -0.40
C THR A 60 4.16 32.62 -0.95
N ARG A 61 4.04 32.69 -2.29
CA ARG A 61 2.92 33.41 -2.96
C ARG A 61 1.56 32.74 -2.71
N TRP A 62 1.57 31.51 -2.21
CA TRP A 62 0.39 30.69 -1.93
C TRP A 62 0.00 30.79 -0.44
N GLY A 63 -0.13 32.01 0.06
CA GLY A 63 -0.53 32.30 1.44
C GLY A 63 -2.03 32.59 1.59
N ALA A 64 -2.41 33.11 2.75
CA ALA A 64 -3.80 33.48 3.08
C ALA A 64 -4.42 34.47 2.08
N SER A 65 -3.59 35.27 1.41
CA SER A 65 -4.03 36.24 0.40
C SER A 65 -4.34 35.61 -0.96
N TYR A 66 -3.95 34.35 -1.20
CA TYR A 66 -4.20 33.65 -2.47
C TYR A 66 -5.44 32.76 -2.42
N PHE A 67 -5.49 31.84 -1.44
CA PHE A 67 -6.59 30.90 -1.31
C PHE A 67 -7.78 31.57 -0.61
N PRO A 68 -9.01 31.36 -1.10
CA PRO A 68 -10.18 31.88 -0.41
C PRO A 68 -10.34 31.14 0.93
N ASN A 69 -10.57 31.88 2.02
CA ASN A 69 -10.72 31.32 3.36
C ASN A 69 -12.20 31.09 3.73
N ILE A 70 -12.90 30.41 2.82
CA ILE A 70 -14.34 30.14 2.93
C ILE A 70 -14.63 29.21 4.11
N GLU A 71 -15.84 29.30 4.64
CA GLU A 71 -16.32 28.38 5.67
C GLU A 71 -16.86 27.11 4.99
N LEU A 72 -16.44 25.95 5.49
CA LEU A 72 -16.89 24.64 5.05
C LEU A 72 -17.37 23.85 6.28
N THR A 73 -18.29 22.93 6.07
CA THR A 73 -18.78 22.01 7.10
C THR A 73 -18.25 20.61 6.81
N THR A 74 -17.60 20.00 7.79
CA THR A 74 -17.10 18.63 7.70
C THR A 74 -18.24 17.62 7.80
N HIS A 75 -18.01 16.39 7.36
CA HIS A 75 -18.92 15.26 7.58
C HIS A 75 -19.14 14.88 9.06
N GLN A 76 -18.37 15.46 10.00
CA GLN A 76 -18.61 15.39 11.44
C GLN A 76 -19.58 16.48 11.95
N GLY A 77 -19.90 17.47 11.10
CA GLY A 77 -20.70 18.64 11.47
C GLY A 77 -19.88 19.83 11.97
N ASP A 78 -18.55 19.73 12.05
CA ASP A 78 -17.69 20.84 12.46
C ASP A 78 -17.53 21.86 11.33
N ASN A 79 -17.56 23.15 11.67
CA ASN A 79 -17.22 24.24 10.74
C ASN A 79 -15.72 24.51 10.74
N VAL A 80 -15.14 24.62 9.55
CA VAL A 80 -13.71 24.83 9.32
C VAL A 80 -13.50 25.90 8.26
N ARG A 81 -12.37 26.60 8.34
CA ARG A 81 -11.94 27.62 7.39
C ARG A 81 -10.92 27.04 6.43
N PHE A 82 -11.19 27.14 5.12
CA PHE A 82 -10.41 26.44 4.10
C PHE A 82 -8.91 26.68 4.23
N PHE A 83 -8.44 27.94 4.30
CA PHE A 83 -7.01 28.20 4.39
C PHE A 83 -6.44 27.88 5.77
N ASP A 84 -7.04 28.43 6.83
CA ASP A 84 -6.47 28.38 8.18
C ASP A 84 -6.46 26.95 8.74
N ASP A 85 -7.55 26.20 8.54
CA ASP A 85 -7.71 24.88 9.13
C ASP A 85 -7.28 23.76 8.19
N LEU A 86 -7.40 23.92 6.86
CA LEU A 86 -7.15 22.82 5.91
C LEU A 86 -5.83 22.95 5.16
N ILE A 87 -5.35 24.16 4.87
CA ILE A 87 -4.19 24.35 3.97
C ILE A 87 -2.91 24.72 4.72
N LYS A 88 -3.01 25.62 5.71
CA LYS A 88 -1.86 26.19 6.40
C LYS A 88 -1.01 25.08 7.03
N ASP A 89 0.29 25.12 6.75
CA ASP A 89 1.31 24.20 7.30
C ASP A 89 1.07 22.70 7.01
N LYS A 90 0.22 22.36 6.04
CA LYS A 90 -0.16 20.97 5.70
C LYS A 90 0.28 20.56 4.30
N VAL A 91 0.47 19.25 4.12
CA VAL A 91 0.47 18.61 2.80
C VAL A 91 -0.92 18.05 2.54
N VAL A 92 -1.50 18.43 1.41
CA VAL A 92 -2.92 18.19 1.15
C VAL A 92 -3.13 17.48 -0.18
N VAL A 93 -4.13 16.59 -0.21
CA VAL A 93 -4.71 15.99 -1.41
C VAL A 93 -6.16 16.45 -1.46
N ILE A 94 -6.52 17.26 -2.46
CA ILE A 94 -7.85 17.85 -2.59
C ILE A 94 -8.49 17.36 -3.88
N ASN A 95 -9.69 16.80 -3.77
CA ASN A 95 -10.54 16.49 -4.90
C ASN A 95 -11.97 16.99 -4.69
N PHE A 96 -12.71 17.08 -5.80
CA PHE A 96 -14.10 17.50 -5.82
C PHE A 96 -14.97 16.34 -6.27
N ILE A 97 -16.01 16.02 -5.51
CA ILE A 97 -16.89 14.87 -5.74
C ILE A 97 -18.35 15.27 -5.62
N TYR A 98 -19.26 14.35 -5.87
CA TYR A 98 -20.64 14.41 -5.36
C TYR A 98 -21.11 12.97 -5.16
N THR A 99 -21.82 12.68 -4.08
CA THR A 99 -22.01 11.28 -3.64
C THR A 99 -22.97 10.49 -4.52
N SER A 100 -23.83 11.17 -5.27
CA SER A 100 -24.78 10.58 -6.23
C SER A 100 -24.16 10.29 -7.62
N CYS A 101 -22.87 10.52 -7.81
CA CYS A 101 -22.18 10.22 -9.07
C CYS A 101 -22.18 8.71 -9.37
N PRO A 102 -22.73 8.25 -10.52
CA PRO A 102 -22.92 6.83 -10.77
C PRO A 102 -21.61 6.08 -11.10
N ASP A 103 -20.65 6.77 -11.71
CA ASP A 103 -19.51 6.10 -12.35
C ASP A 103 -18.16 6.54 -11.75
N THR A 104 -17.85 7.83 -11.85
CA THR A 104 -16.45 8.27 -11.79
C THR A 104 -15.98 8.62 -10.38
N CYS A 105 -16.78 9.36 -9.59
CA CYS A 105 -16.40 9.69 -8.21
C CYS A 105 -16.19 8.42 -7.36
N PRO A 106 -17.04 7.38 -7.44
CA PRO A 106 -16.77 6.08 -6.80
C PRO A 106 -15.39 5.50 -7.13
N LEU A 107 -14.98 5.56 -8.40
CA LEU A 107 -13.71 5.01 -8.86
C LEU A 107 -12.51 5.83 -8.37
N GLU A 108 -12.65 7.15 -8.36
CA GLU A 108 -11.66 8.07 -7.81
C GLU A 108 -11.49 7.85 -6.30
N THR A 109 -12.59 7.81 -5.53
CA THR A 109 -12.54 7.58 -4.08
C THR A 109 -11.93 6.22 -3.76
N ALA A 110 -12.28 5.17 -4.51
CA ALA A 110 -11.65 3.86 -4.38
C ALA A 110 -10.14 3.90 -4.62
N ARG A 111 -9.68 4.69 -5.61
CA ARG A 111 -8.26 4.86 -5.88
C ARG A 111 -7.55 5.65 -4.79
N LEU A 112 -8.14 6.73 -4.29
CA LEU A 112 -7.59 7.50 -3.18
C LEU A 112 -7.54 6.68 -1.89
N ALA A 113 -8.48 5.76 -1.66
CA ALA A 113 -8.42 4.81 -0.56
C ALA A 113 -7.17 3.91 -0.64
N GLN A 114 -6.71 3.56 -1.85
CA GLN A 114 -5.42 2.86 -2.00
C GLN A 114 -4.23 3.74 -1.61
N VAL A 115 -4.25 5.01 -2.01
CA VAL A 115 -3.19 5.98 -1.66
C VAL A 115 -3.15 6.22 -0.15
N TYR A 116 -4.31 6.43 0.46
CA TYR A 116 -4.52 6.55 1.90
C TYR A 116 -3.88 5.36 2.64
N LYS A 117 -4.17 4.13 2.20
CA LYS A 117 -3.59 2.91 2.78
C LYS A 117 -2.07 2.80 2.58
N ILE A 118 -1.54 3.23 1.44
CA ILE A 118 -0.08 3.22 1.17
C ILE A 118 0.64 4.22 2.07
N LEU A 119 0.03 5.38 2.35
CA LEU A 119 0.60 6.41 3.20
C LEU A 119 0.54 6.04 4.70
N GLY A 120 -0.48 5.28 5.11
CA GLY A 120 -0.60 4.76 6.48
C GLY A 120 -0.60 5.87 7.52
N ASP A 121 0.24 5.72 8.56
CA ASP A 121 0.33 6.65 9.70
C ASP A 121 0.71 8.10 9.34
N ARG A 122 1.15 8.36 8.10
CA ARG A 122 1.39 9.71 7.59
C ARG A 122 0.08 10.51 7.44
N VAL A 123 -1.03 9.82 7.18
CA VAL A 123 -2.32 10.48 7.00
C VAL A 123 -2.87 10.92 8.36
N GLY A 124 -3.19 12.20 8.49
CA GLY A 124 -3.61 12.83 9.74
C GLY A 124 -2.46 13.37 10.60
N ASP A 125 -1.21 13.04 10.27
CA ASP A 125 -0.02 13.62 10.90
C ASP A 125 0.50 14.79 10.04
N ASP A 126 1.04 14.49 8.86
CA ASP A 126 1.62 15.49 7.96
C ASP A 126 0.98 15.52 6.57
N VAL A 127 0.17 14.52 6.23
CA VAL A 127 -0.63 14.45 4.99
C VAL A 127 -2.11 14.42 5.32
N PHE A 128 -2.91 15.21 4.60
CA PHE A 128 -4.34 15.33 4.79
C PHE A 128 -5.10 15.20 3.47
N PHE A 129 -6.23 14.51 3.49
CA PHE A 129 -7.09 14.31 2.33
C PHE A 129 -8.38 15.10 2.52
N TYR A 130 -8.81 15.80 1.46
CA TYR A 130 -10.01 16.62 1.46
C TYR A 130 -10.84 16.32 0.22
N SER A 131 -12.04 15.77 0.45
CA SER A 131 -13.02 15.51 -0.61
C SER A 131 -14.18 16.48 -0.45
N ILE A 132 -14.27 17.47 -1.33
CA ILE A 132 -15.23 18.57 -1.23
C ILE A 132 -16.38 18.30 -2.19
N THR A 133 -17.63 18.30 -1.72
CA THR A 133 -18.77 18.11 -2.61
C THR A 133 -18.98 19.30 -3.55
N ILE A 134 -19.46 19.05 -4.75
CA ILE A 134 -19.98 20.06 -5.69
C ILE A 134 -21.51 20.15 -5.68
N ASP A 135 -22.18 19.28 -4.93
CA ASP A 135 -23.64 19.15 -4.81
C ASP A 135 -24.06 19.31 -3.33
N PRO A 136 -23.83 20.49 -2.72
CA PRO A 136 -24.03 20.69 -1.30
C PRO A 136 -25.50 20.59 -0.86
N ASP A 137 -26.45 20.75 -1.79
CA ASP A 137 -27.89 20.63 -1.52
C ASP A 137 -28.31 19.19 -1.20
N ASN A 138 -27.62 18.21 -1.80
CA ASN A 138 -27.90 16.78 -1.58
C ASN A 138 -26.87 16.11 -0.65
N ASP A 139 -25.61 16.58 -0.68
CA ASP A 139 -24.52 16.02 0.10
C ASP A 139 -24.40 16.69 1.47
N THR A 140 -25.36 16.38 2.36
CA THR A 140 -25.34 16.78 3.76
C THR A 140 -24.18 16.12 4.53
N PRO A 141 -23.79 16.62 5.72
CA PRO A 141 -22.75 15.99 6.54
C PRO A 141 -22.98 14.49 6.79
N ASP A 142 -24.23 14.08 7.04
CA ASP A 142 -24.59 12.67 7.26
C ASP A 142 -24.41 11.82 5.99
N VAL A 143 -24.79 12.36 4.82
CA VAL A 143 -24.61 11.69 3.52
C VAL A 143 -23.12 11.52 3.22
N LEU A 144 -22.32 12.57 3.46
CA LEU A 144 -20.86 12.52 3.30
C LEU A 144 -20.20 11.55 4.29
N ALA A 145 -20.69 11.47 5.53
CA ALA A 145 -20.17 10.53 6.52
C ALA A 145 -20.44 9.08 6.11
N ALA A 146 -21.65 8.79 5.63
CA ALA A 146 -21.98 7.49 5.07
C ALA A 146 -21.11 7.16 3.86
N TYR A 147 -20.90 8.11 2.95
CA TYR A 147 -20.02 7.92 1.79
C TYR A 147 -18.57 7.64 2.21
N ALA A 148 -18.01 8.42 3.14
CA ALA A 148 -16.67 8.22 3.69
C ALA A 148 -16.50 6.81 4.28
N GLN A 149 -17.50 6.35 5.05
CA GLN A 149 -17.51 5.02 5.66
C GLN A 149 -17.48 3.90 4.61
N ARG A 150 -18.24 4.03 3.51
CA ARG A 150 -18.29 3.00 2.45
C ARG A 150 -16.92 2.70 1.86
N TYR A 151 -16.07 3.71 1.71
CA TYR A 151 -14.72 3.59 1.15
C TYR A 151 -13.63 3.36 2.22
N GLY A 152 -14.00 3.26 3.50
CA GLY A 152 -13.04 3.09 4.59
C GLY A 152 -12.13 4.29 4.78
N ALA A 153 -12.62 5.51 4.51
CA ALA A 153 -11.91 6.73 4.86
C ALA A 153 -11.88 6.88 6.39
N GLY A 154 -10.70 7.17 6.93
CA GLY A 154 -10.47 7.28 8.37
C GLY A 154 -9.82 8.62 8.75
N PRO A 155 -9.18 8.70 9.94
CA PRO A 155 -8.53 9.91 10.42
C PRO A 155 -7.61 10.55 9.37
N GLY A 156 -7.66 11.88 9.26
CA GLY A 156 -6.89 12.64 8.28
C GLY A 156 -7.49 12.68 6.87
N TRP A 157 -8.62 12.01 6.61
CA TRP A 157 -9.42 12.20 5.40
C TRP A 157 -10.78 12.82 5.75
N THR A 158 -10.97 14.08 5.36
CA THR A 158 -12.19 14.85 5.64
C THR A 158 -13.02 15.06 4.39
N PHE A 159 -14.30 14.72 4.47
CA PHE A 159 -15.31 15.07 3.48
C PHE A 159 -16.01 16.36 3.89
N LEU A 160 -16.20 17.29 2.95
CA LEU A 160 -16.67 18.66 3.23
C LEU A 160 -17.81 19.08 2.30
N THR A 161 -18.74 19.85 2.86
CA THR A 161 -19.80 20.59 2.16
C THR A 161 -19.77 22.07 2.56
N GLY A 162 -20.62 22.90 1.96
CA GLY A 162 -20.63 24.35 2.22
C GLY A 162 -21.46 25.12 1.21
N ASN A 163 -21.22 26.43 1.11
CA ASN A 163 -21.93 27.27 0.15
C ASN A 163 -21.48 26.97 -1.29
N GLU A 164 -22.44 26.70 -2.18
CA GLU A 164 -22.16 26.32 -3.57
C GLU A 164 -21.34 27.37 -4.33
N ALA A 165 -21.72 28.64 -4.25
CA ALA A 165 -21.02 29.72 -4.96
C ALA A 165 -19.58 29.88 -4.48
N GLU A 166 -19.34 29.73 -3.18
CA GLU A 166 -17.99 29.75 -2.59
C GLU A 166 -17.16 28.54 -3.01
N ILE A 167 -17.75 27.35 -3.09
CA ILE A 167 -17.11 26.14 -3.60
C ILE A 167 -16.74 26.30 -5.08
N VAL A 168 -17.60 26.90 -5.91
CA VAL A 168 -17.30 27.21 -7.31
C VAL A 168 -16.10 28.16 -7.42
N GLU A 169 -16.05 29.23 -6.62
CA GLU A 169 -14.91 30.14 -6.60
C GLU A 169 -13.62 29.46 -6.11
N LEU A 170 -13.71 28.59 -5.10
CA LEU A 170 -12.59 27.79 -4.65
C LEU A 170 -12.06 26.87 -5.77
N ARG A 171 -12.94 26.19 -6.51
CA ARG A 171 -12.57 25.35 -7.66
C ARG A 171 -11.86 26.15 -8.73
N LYS A 172 -12.32 27.37 -9.03
CA LYS A 172 -11.65 28.28 -9.98
C LYS A 172 -10.23 28.63 -9.51
N LYS A 173 -10.06 28.98 -8.23
CA LYS A 173 -8.76 29.33 -7.63
C LYS A 173 -7.76 28.17 -7.59
N LEU A 174 -8.25 26.94 -7.43
CA LEU A 174 -7.45 25.71 -7.53
C LEU A 174 -7.20 25.27 -8.98
N GLY A 175 -7.77 25.96 -9.97
CA GLY A 175 -7.66 25.58 -11.37
C GLY A 175 -8.38 24.26 -11.71
N LEU A 176 -9.39 23.90 -10.92
CA LEU A 176 -10.21 22.70 -11.06
C LEU A 176 -11.61 23.00 -11.62
N TYR A 177 -11.85 24.22 -12.10
CA TYR A 177 -13.08 24.62 -12.77
C TYR A 177 -12.85 24.77 -14.28
N ILE A 178 -13.74 24.20 -15.09
CA ILE A 178 -13.72 24.29 -16.56
C ILE A 178 -15.11 24.77 -17.00
N PRO A 179 -15.28 26.07 -17.34
CA PRO A 179 -16.58 26.65 -17.65
C PRO A 179 -17.35 25.92 -18.75
N GLU A 180 -16.65 25.37 -19.74
CA GLU A 180 -17.26 24.79 -20.94
C GLU A 180 -17.97 23.45 -20.68
N ILE A 181 -17.67 22.79 -19.58
CA ILE A 181 -18.28 21.50 -19.20
C ILE A 181 -19.10 21.59 -17.90
N GLN A 182 -18.97 22.70 -17.16
CA GLN A 182 -19.60 22.95 -15.85
C GLN A 182 -20.58 24.11 -15.99
N SER A 183 -21.68 23.87 -16.71
CA SER A 183 -22.85 24.77 -16.74
C SER A 183 -23.79 24.49 -15.57
N ASP A 184 -24.65 25.45 -15.22
CA ASP A 184 -25.59 25.39 -14.09
C ASP A 184 -26.50 24.13 -14.10
N ASP A 185 -26.74 23.52 -15.27
CA ASP A 185 -27.57 22.31 -15.42
C ASP A 185 -26.75 21.00 -15.58
N SER A 186 -25.43 21.03 -15.36
CA SER A 186 -24.51 19.91 -15.63
C SER A 186 -23.71 19.48 -14.40
N ASN A 187 -23.92 18.23 -13.97
CA ASN A 187 -23.09 17.57 -12.95
C ASN A 187 -21.71 17.12 -13.49
N ASN A 188 -21.36 17.45 -14.74
CA ASN A 188 -20.02 17.16 -15.26
C ASN A 188 -19.02 18.09 -14.58
N HIS A 189 -17.93 17.53 -14.06
CA HIS A 189 -16.85 18.31 -13.46
C HIS A 189 -15.46 17.80 -13.85
N ASN A 190 -14.45 18.61 -13.54
CA ASN A 190 -13.07 18.25 -13.80
C ASN A 190 -12.63 17.22 -12.77
N LEU A 191 -12.36 16.01 -13.25
CA LEU A 191 -11.89 14.85 -12.47
C LEU A 191 -10.42 14.96 -12.07
N SER A 192 -9.80 16.15 -12.16
CA SER A 192 -8.44 16.33 -11.69
C SER A 192 -8.46 16.59 -10.19
N LEU A 193 -7.48 16.06 -9.48
CA LEU A 193 -7.21 16.43 -8.10
C LEU A 193 -6.04 17.42 -8.06
N ILE A 194 -5.91 18.13 -6.95
CA ILE A 194 -4.75 18.97 -6.67
C ILE A 194 -4.05 18.46 -5.41
N ILE A 195 -2.73 18.30 -5.50
CA ILE A 195 -1.88 18.06 -4.33
C ILE A 195 -1.05 19.29 -4.06
N GLY A 196 -0.81 19.59 -2.79
CA GLY A 196 -0.13 20.82 -2.41
C GLY A 196 0.60 20.74 -1.09
N ASN A 197 1.64 21.55 -0.96
CA ASN A 197 2.25 21.90 0.31
C ASN A 197 2.39 23.42 0.36
N GLN A 198 1.63 24.04 1.28
CA GLN A 198 1.60 25.48 1.42
C GLN A 198 2.99 26.03 1.78
N ALA A 199 3.65 25.44 2.78
CA ALA A 199 4.93 25.89 3.31
C ALA A 199 6.07 25.86 2.28
N THR A 200 6.07 24.87 1.37
CA THR A 200 7.05 24.80 0.28
C THR A 200 6.61 25.55 -0.98
N GLY A 201 5.34 25.92 -1.06
CA GLY A 201 4.73 26.55 -2.23
C GLY A 201 4.59 25.63 -3.44
N GLN A 202 4.72 24.32 -3.26
CA GLN A 202 4.58 23.34 -4.33
C GLN A 202 3.13 22.91 -4.48
N TRP A 203 2.58 23.05 -5.68
CA TRP A 203 1.20 22.68 -6.02
C TRP A 203 1.19 22.00 -7.38
N MET A 204 0.47 20.88 -7.50
CA MET A 204 0.43 20.07 -8.72
C MET A 204 -0.98 19.54 -8.97
N LYS A 205 -1.45 19.72 -10.20
CA LYS A 205 -2.65 19.02 -10.70
C LYS A 205 -2.28 17.59 -11.06
N ARG A 206 -3.03 16.61 -10.57
CA ARG A 206 -2.86 15.18 -10.86
C ARG A 206 -4.17 14.56 -11.32
N SER A 207 -4.06 13.37 -11.90
CA SER A 207 -5.22 12.51 -12.13
C SER A 207 -5.44 11.60 -10.90
N PRO A 208 -6.67 11.46 -10.41
CA PRO A 208 -6.99 10.47 -9.39
C PRO A 208 -6.77 9.05 -9.87
N PHE A 209 -6.73 8.80 -11.19
CA PHE A 209 -6.51 7.47 -11.78
C PHE A 209 -5.03 7.13 -12.00
N GLU A 210 -4.12 7.95 -11.48
CA GLU A 210 -2.70 7.63 -11.50
C GLU A 210 -2.39 6.36 -10.69
N ASN A 211 -1.21 5.78 -10.93
CA ASN A 211 -0.70 4.72 -10.09
C ASN A 211 -0.65 5.21 -8.62
N PRO A 212 -1.31 4.50 -7.68
CA PRO A 212 -1.46 4.99 -6.31
C PRO A 212 -0.11 5.08 -5.56
N HIS A 213 0.89 4.28 -5.94
CA HIS A 213 2.24 4.42 -5.37
C HIS A 213 2.98 5.66 -5.86
N VAL A 214 2.75 6.06 -7.12
CA VAL A 214 3.34 7.30 -7.65
C VAL A 214 2.74 8.49 -6.90
N LEU A 215 1.41 8.52 -6.76
CA LEU A 215 0.73 9.57 -6.03
C LEU A 215 1.13 9.60 -4.54
N ALA A 216 1.19 8.45 -3.87
CA ALA A 216 1.68 8.35 -2.49
C ALA A 216 3.13 8.83 -2.34
N THR A 217 4.00 8.53 -3.31
CA THR A 217 5.39 9.01 -3.30
C THR A 217 5.45 10.53 -3.49
N GLN A 218 4.66 11.08 -4.40
CA GLN A 218 4.58 12.52 -4.63
C GLN A 218 4.15 13.26 -3.36
N VAL A 219 3.08 12.78 -2.73
CA VAL A 219 2.50 13.38 -1.53
C VAL A 219 3.43 13.20 -0.33
N GLY A 220 3.83 11.96 -0.04
CA GLY A 220 4.61 11.65 1.16
C GLY A 220 6.11 11.96 1.10
N SER A 221 6.66 12.26 -0.09
CA SER A 221 8.11 12.53 -0.27
C SER A 221 8.41 13.81 -1.06
N TRP A 222 7.88 13.96 -2.29
CA TRP A 222 8.29 15.07 -3.17
C TRP A 222 7.83 16.42 -2.61
N LEU A 223 6.58 16.50 -2.16
CA LEU A 223 6.02 17.69 -1.53
C LEU A 223 6.69 18.06 -0.20
N HIS A 224 7.47 17.16 0.40
CA HIS A 224 8.29 17.42 1.59
C HIS A 224 9.74 17.79 1.25
N ASN A 225 10.03 18.21 0.01
CA ASN A 225 11.39 18.53 -0.47
C ASN A 225 12.39 17.39 -0.26
N TRP A 226 11.94 16.13 -0.35
CA TRP A 226 12.79 14.94 -0.14
C TRP A 226 13.49 14.89 1.23
N LYS A 227 13.03 15.69 2.21
CA LYS A 227 13.63 15.74 3.56
C LYS A 227 13.32 14.50 4.39
N LEU A 228 12.32 13.73 3.99
CA LEU A 228 11.96 12.47 4.63
C LEU A 228 12.64 11.31 3.89
N PRO A 229 13.60 10.60 4.53
CA PRO A 229 14.32 9.51 3.88
C PRO A 229 13.37 8.33 3.61
N THR A 230 13.41 7.80 2.38
CA THR A 230 12.76 6.53 2.06
C THR A 230 13.41 5.42 2.88
N LYS A 231 12.61 4.71 3.70
CA LYS A 231 13.09 3.62 4.56
C LYS A 231 13.77 2.48 3.78
N GLU A 232 13.38 2.28 2.52
CA GLU A 232 13.99 1.29 1.63
C GLU A 232 14.96 1.95 0.64
N ARG A 233 16.23 1.54 0.67
CA ARG A 233 17.17 1.78 -0.45
C ARG A 233 17.12 0.59 -1.38
N ARG A 234 16.57 0.77 -2.59
CA ARG A 234 16.59 -0.23 -3.65
C ARG A 234 17.69 0.11 -4.64
N ASP A 235 18.53 -0.87 -4.99
CA ASP A 235 19.54 -0.71 -6.02
C ASP A 235 18.89 -0.80 -7.41
N PHE A 236 19.36 0.03 -8.35
CA PHE A 236 18.95 -0.08 -9.75
C PHE A 236 19.34 -1.43 -10.36
N ALA A 237 20.41 -2.06 -9.87
CA ALA A 237 20.81 -3.41 -10.27
C ALA A 237 19.72 -4.46 -9.98
N ASP A 238 18.87 -4.22 -8.98
CA ASP A 238 17.75 -5.10 -8.60
C ASP A 238 16.44 -4.74 -9.34
N ALA A 239 16.48 -3.78 -10.27
CA ALA A 239 15.29 -3.38 -11.00
C ALA A 239 14.71 -4.57 -11.81
N PRO A 240 13.41 -4.86 -11.66
CA PRO A 240 12.81 -5.98 -12.37
C PRO A 240 12.84 -5.72 -13.88
N LYS A 241 13.11 -6.77 -14.65
CA LYS A 241 13.02 -6.70 -16.11
C LYS A 241 11.60 -6.35 -16.52
N LEU A 242 11.47 -5.36 -17.40
CA LEU A 242 10.19 -5.02 -18.01
C LEU A 242 9.68 -6.22 -18.81
N ARG A 243 8.44 -6.62 -18.54
CA ARG A 243 7.74 -7.67 -19.29
C ARG A 243 6.68 -7.06 -20.19
N SER A 244 6.33 -7.78 -21.25
CA SER A 244 5.18 -7.43 -22.07
C SER A 244 3.90 -7.50 -21.23
N VAL A 245 3.12 -6.42 -21.27
CA VAL A 245 1.80 -6.31 -20.63
C VAL A 245 0.77 -6.73 -21.68
N SER A 246 -0.08 -7.73 -21.36
CA SER A 246 -1.16 -8.14 -22.26
C SER A 246 -2.28 -7.09 -22.28
N ASP A 247 -3.16 -7.14 -23.28
CA ASP A 247 -4.33 -6.25 -23.35
C ASP A 247 -5.22 -6.40 -22.11
N GLY A 248 -5.50 -7.64 -21.69
CA GLY A 248 -6.23 -7.94 -20.47
C GLY A 248 -5.58 -7.39 -19.19
N GLU A 249 -4.24 -7.42 -19.09
CA GLU A 249 -3.56 -6.80 -17.95
C GLU A 249 -3.68 -5.28 -17.98
N ARG A 250 -3.50 -4.66 -19.16
CA ARG A 250 -3.64 -3.21 -19.31
C ARG A 250 -5.06 -2.77 -18.92
N LEU A 251 -6.07 -3.50 -19.37
CA LEU A 251 -7.47 -3.29 -18.98
C LEU A 251 -7.63 -3.41 -17.46
N PHE A 252 -7.14 -4.51 -16.86
CA PHE A 252 -7.25 -4.69 -15.41
C PHE A 252 -6.62 -3.53 -14.64
N ARG A 253 -5.37 -3.16 -14.97
CA ARG A 253 -4.62 -2.11 -14.27
C ARG A 253 -5.29 -0.73 -14.36
N THR A 254 -5.94 -0.43 -15.49
CA THR A 254 -6.52 0.89 -15.76
C THR A 254 -8.00 0.98 -15.41
N ARG A 255 -8.74 -0.13 -15.40
CA ARG A 255 -10.21 -0.16 -15.23
C ARG A 255 -10.68 -0.88 -13.97
N CYS A 256 -9.96 -1.90 -13.51
CA CYS A 256 -10.44 -2.78 -12.44
C CYS A 256 -9.63 -2.65 -11.14
N ALA A 257 -8.35 -2.32 -11.25
CA ALA A 257 -7.40 -2.36 -10.14
C ALA A 257 -7.62 -1.28 -9.05
N ALA A 258 -8.58 -0.37 -9.22
CA ALA A 258 -8.98 0.57 -8.17
C ALA A 258 -9.82 -0.13 -7.09
N CYS A 259 -10.68 -1.07 -7.51
CA CYS A 259 -11.60 -1.76 -6.60
C CYS A 259 -11.22 -3.22 -6.38
N HIS A 260 -10.52 -3.86 -7.33
CA HIS A 260 -10.24 -5.28 -7.31
C HIS A 260 -8.76 -5.60 -7.13
N THR A 261 -8.50 -6.71 -6.44
CA THR A 261 -7.20 -7.38 -6.38
C THR A 261 -7.27 -8.77 -7.03
N ILE A 262 -6.10 -9.38 -7.25
CA ILE A 262 -6.00 -10.80 -7.60
C ILE A 262 -5.06 -11.46 -6.59
N GLY A 263 -5.61 -12.32 -5.73
CA GLY A 263 -4.86 -13.02 -4.70
C GLY A 263 -4.34 -12.11 -3.59
N GLY A 264 -5.10 -11.07 -3.27
CA GLY A 264 -4.76 -10.01 -2.32
C GLY A 264 -3.76 -9.00 -2.86
N ALA A 265 -3.26 -9.14 -4.09
CA ALA A 265 -2.33 -8.17 -4.66
C ALA A 265 -3.02 -7.27 -5.69
N VAL A 266 -2.73 -5.97 -5.64
CA VAL A 266 -3.01 -5.08 -6.78
C VAL A 266 -1.99 -5.42 -7.86
N VAL A 267 -2.45 -5.90 -9.01
CA VAL A 267 -1.57 -6.31 -10.12
C VAL A 267 -0.63 -5.17 -10.52
N GLY A 268 0.67 -5.46 -10.57
CA GLY A 268 1.70 -4.48 -10.86
C GLY A 268 2.24 -3.75 -9.63
N THR A 269 1.72 -4.06 -8.44
CA THR A 269 2.30 -3.67 -7.15
C THR A 269 2.94 -4.89 -6.49
N GLN A 270 3.98 -4.65 -5.68
CA GLN A 270 4.62 -5.73 -4.90
C GLN A 270 3.92 -6.00 -3.56
N VAL A 271 2.80 -5.32 -3.30
CA VAL A 271 2.14 -5.34 -2.00
C VAL A 271 0.87 -6.19 -2.09
N ALA A 272 0.83 -7.26 -1.31
CA ALA A 272 -0.42 -7.93 -0.99
C ALA A 272 -1.13 -7.11 0.09
N THR A 273 -2.31 -6.58 -0.21
CA THR A 273 -3.21 -5.93 0.72
C THR A 273 -4.12 -7.00 1.33
N ASN A 274 -4.03 -7.23 2.64
CA ASN A 274 -4.92 -8.14 3.37
C ASN A 274 -6.24 -7.47 3.80
N ASP A 275 -6.52 -6.28 3.29
CA ASP A 275 -7.60 -5.39 3.73
C ASP A 275 -8.87 -5.63 2.90
N PRO A 276 -10.09 -5.53 3.45
CA PRO A 276 -11.30 -5.55 2.63
C PRO A 276 -11.22 -4.43 1.60
N ASN A 277 -11.11 -4.84 0.35
CA ASN A 277 -11.10 -3.94 -0.78
C ASN A 277 -12.50 -3.41 -1.04
N VAL A 278 -12.57 -2.27 -1.74
CA VAL A 278 -13.82 -1.68 -2.22
C VAL A 278 -14.64 -2.69 -3.05
N GLY A 279 -13.97 -3.61 -3.74
CA GLY A 279 -14.61 -4.72 -4.44
C GLY A 279 -13.97 -6.08 -4.13
N PRO A 280 -14.57 -7.19 -4.61
CA PRO A 280 -14.07 -8.53 -4.36
C PRO A 280 -12.68 -8.78 -4.93
N ASP A 281 -11.90 -9.62 -4.24
CA ASP A 281 -10.73 -10.24 -4.85
C ASP A 281 -11.15 -11.20 -5.97
N LEU A 282 -10.46 -11.15 -7.10
CA LEU A 282 -10.80 -11.89 -8.31
C LEU A 282 -9.99 -13.18 -8.49
N LEU A 283 -9.23 -13.63 -7.48
CA LEU A 283 -8.52 -14.91 -7.54
C LEU A 283 -9.52 -16.04 -7.85
N ASP A 284 -9.23 -16.78 -8.91
CA ASP A 284 -10.05 -17.89 -9.41
C ASP A 284 -11.54 -17.54 -9.55
N VAL A 285 -11.86 -16.28 -9.88
CA VAL A 285 -13.26 -15.84 -10.02
C VAL A 285 -14.02 -16.65 -11.08
N ASP A 286 -13.31 -17.13 -12.10
CA ASP A 286 -13.84 -17.98 -13.16
C ASP A 286 -14.15 -19.42 -12.69
N LEU A 287 -13.63 -19.84 -11.53
CA LEU A 287 -14.00 -21.09 -10.88
C LEU A 287 -15.12 -20.90 -9.84
N ARG A 288 -15.34 -19.66 -9.39
CA ARG A 288 -16.31 -19.32 -8.33
C ARG A 288 -17.64 -18.80 -8.88
N ARG A 289 -17.73 -18.50 -10.16
CA ARG A 289 -18.89 -17.85 -10.80
C ARG A 289 -19.20 -18.49 -12.14
N ASP A 290 -20.49 -18.50 -12.48
CA ASP A 290 -20.93 -18.93 -13.80
C ASP A 290 -20.30 -18.03 -14.89
N PRO A 291 -19.71 -18.60 -15.96
CA PRO A 291 -19.04 -17.80 -17.00
C PRO A 291 -19.96 -16.86 -17.78
N ALA A 292 -21.23 -17.19 -17.96
CA ALA A 292 -22.19 -16.33 -18.66
C ALA A 292 -22.60 -15.17 -17.76
N TRP A 293 -22.91 -15.47 -16.48
CA TRP A 293 -23.20 -14.45 -15.48
C TRP A 293 -22.03 -13.47 -15.33
N LEU A 294 -20.79 -13.97 -15.22
CA LEU A 294 -19.61 -13.13 -15.02
C LEU A 294 -19.35 -12.20 -16.22
N ARG A 295 -19.56 -12.67 -17.45
CA ARG A 295 -19.44 -11.82 -18.65
C ARG A 295 -20.50 -10.72 -18.68
N ARG A 296 -21.74 -11.06 -18.32
CA ARG A 296 -22.84 -10.10 -18.24
C ARG A 296 -22.58 -9.05 -17.16
N TRP A 297 -22.17 -9.48 -15.98
CA TRP A 297 -21.86 -8.59 -14.85
C TRP A 297 -20.77 -7.57 -15.18
N ILE A 298 -19.75 -7.95 -15.97
CA ILE A 298 -18.70 -7.01 -16.40
C ILE A 298 -19.21 -6.04 -17.48
N ALA A 299 -20.14 -6.49 -18.34
CA ALA A 299 -20.68 -5.68 -19.43
C ALA A 299 -21.73 -4.65 -18.97
N GLU A 300 -22.57 -5.03 -18.01
CA GLU A 300 -23.77 -4.28 -17.64
C GLU A 300 -24.15 -4.44 -16.14
N PRO A 301 -23.24 -4.12 -15.20
CA PRO A 301 -23.51 -4.28 -13.77
C PRO A 301 -24.70 -3.42 -13.30
N ASP A 302 -24.86 -2.23 -13.87
CA ASP A 302 -25.96 -1.29 -13.65
C ASP A 302 -27.32 -1.88 -14.06
N VAL A 303 -27.39 -2.53 -15.22
CA VAL A 303 -28.61 -3.20 -15.69
C VAL A 303 -28.97 -4.37 -14.77
N MET A 304 -27.98 -5.18 -14.39
CA MET A 304 -28.22 -6.33 -13.50
C MET A 304 -28.67 -5.92 -12.10
N LEU A 305 -28.18 -4.79 -11.58
CA LEU A 305 -28.65 -4.21 -10.31
C LEU A 305 -30.09 -3.68 -10.44
N ALA A 306 -30.42 -2.99 -11.55
CA ALA A 306 -31.77 -2.48 -11.80
C ALA A 306 -32.80 -3.62 -11.96
N GLU A 307 -32.40 -4.74 -12.56
CA GLU A 307 -33.18 -5.98 -12.67
C GLU A 307 -33.29 -6.76 -11.35
N GLN A 308 -32.60 -6.31 -10.29
CA GLN A 308 -32.55 -6.99 -8.99
C GLN A 308 -31.99 -8.42 -9.08
N ASP A 309 -30.94 -8.63 -9.90
CA ASP A 309 -30.23 -9.92 -9.95
C ASP A 309 -29.79 -10.32 -8.51
N PRO A 310 -30.19 -11.51 -8.00
CA PRO A 310 -29.96 -11.85 -6.61
C PRO A 310 -28.48 -11.90 -6.21
N LEU A 311 -27.60 -12.31 -7.14
CA LEU A 311 -26.17 -12.38 -6.89
C LEU A 311 -25.52 -10.99 -6.95
N ALA A 312 -25.98 -10.13 -7.85
CA ALA A 312 -25.58 -8.72 -7.90
C ALA A 312 -25.93 -7.99 -6.59
N LEU A 313 -27.15 -8.16 -6.08
CA LEU A 313 -27.58 -7.56 -4.82
C LEU A 313 -26.82 -8.12 -3.62
N GLN A 314 -26.54 -9.42 -3.62
CA GLN A 314 -25.69 -10.03 -2.58
C GLN A 314 -24.29 -9.42 -2.58
N LEU A 315 -23.69 -9.21 -3.77
CA LEU A 315 -22.38 -8.58 -3.89
C LEU A 315 -22.43 -7.12 -3.46
N LEU A 316 -23.45 -6.36 -3.84
CA LEU A 316 -23.62 -4.98 -3.41
C LEU A 316 -23.62 -4.86 -1.88
N ALA A 317 -24.44 -5.66 -1.20
CA ALA A 317 -24.51 -5.69 0.25
C ALA A 317 -23.19 -6.17 0.91
N ALA A 318 -22.50 -7.12 0.28
CA ALA A 318 -21.23 -7.64 0.79
C ALA A 318 -20.05 -6.65 0.69
N TYR A 319 -20.17 -5.61 -0.14
CA TYR A 319 -19.13 -4.61 -0.39
C TYR A 319 -19.64 -3.19 -0.11
N ASN A 320 -20.25 -3.00 1.08
CA ASN A 320 -20.66 -1.71 1.63
C ASN A 320 -21.56 -0.86 0.70
N ASP A 321 -22.44 -1.50 -0.05
CA ASP A 321 -23.31 -0.85 -1.03
C ASP A 321 -22.56 -0.02 -2.08
N VAL A 322 -21.29 -0.37 -2.35
CA VAL A 322 -20.52 0.22 -3.43
C VAL A 322 -20.85 -0.52 -4.73
N ALA A 323 -21.65 0.12 -5.58
CA ALA A 323 -21.99 -0.43 -6.89
C ALA A 323 -20.75 -0.55 -7.78
N MET A 324 -20.64 -1.65 -8.52
CA MET A 324 -19.62 -1.79 -9.56
C MET A 324 -19.99 -0.88 -10.75
N PRO A 325 -19.14 0.09 -11.11
CA PRO A 325 -19.45 1.00 -12.22
C PRO A 325 -19.41 0.26 -13.57
N ASN A 326 -20.19 0.74 -14.53
CA ASN A 326 -20.16 0.21 -15.88
C ASN A 326 -18.93 0.76 -16.64
N MET A 327 -17.95 -0.11 -16.86
CA MET A 327 -16.69 0.25 -17.54
C MET A 327 -16.80 0.33 -19.07
N ARG A 328 -17.99 0.08 -19.63
CA ARG A 328 -18.32 0.12 -21.07
C ARG A 328 -17.38 -0.74 -21.91
N LEU A 329 -17.06 -1.94 -21.43
CA LEU A 329 -16.15 -2.87 -22.08
C LEU A 329 -16.86 -3.67 -23.17
N GLY A 330 -16.22 -3.81 -24.34
CA GLY A 330 -16.71 -4.66 -25.41
C GLY A 330 -16.45 -6.15 -25.15
N GLY A 331 -17.11 -7.04 -25.91
CA GLY A 331 -16.96 -8.49 -25.72
C GLY A 331 -15.52 -9.00 -25.82
N THR A 332 -14.71 -8.41 -26.71
CA THR A 332 -13.27 -8.71 -26.84
C THR A 332 -12.50 -8.28 -25.58
N ASP A 333 -12.72 -7.05 -25.11
CA ASP A 333 -12.06 -6.54 -23.90
C ASP A 333 -12.39 -7.40 -22.67
N ILE A 334 -13.66 -7.81 -22.53
CA ILE A 334 -14.10 -8.70 -21.46
C ILE A 334 -13.40 -10.06 -21.57
N ALA A 335 -13.27 -10.61 -22.77
CA ALA A 335 -12.57 -11.88 -22.99
C ALA A 335 -11.08 -11.77 -22.63
N ASP A 336 -10.41 -10.70 -23.05
CA ASP A 336 -8.99 -10.45 -22.74
C ASP A 336 -8.77 -10.24 -21.24
N LEU A 337 -9.63 -9.44 -20.60
CA LEU A 337 -9.62 -9.20 -19.16
C LEU A 337 -9.76 -10.52 -18.37
N LEU A 338 -10.77 -11.33 -18.69
CA LEU A 338 -10.98 -12.62 -18.03
C LEU A 338 -9.82 -13.60 -18.31
N GLY A 339 -9.28 -13.57 -19.53
CA GLY A 339 -8.08 -14.34 -19.90
C GLY A 339 -6.88 -13.98 -19.03
N PHE A 340 -6.65 -12.67 -18.80
CA PHE A 340 -5.61 -12.19 -17.91
C PHE A 340 -5.86 -12.61 -16.45
N VAL A 341 -7.07 -12.41 -15.92
CA VAL A 341 -7.41 -12.77 -14.52
C VAL A 341 -7.18 -14.27 -14.27
N ARG A 342 -7.55 -15.14 -15.21
CA ARG A 342 -7.28 -16.59 -15.15
C ARG A 342 -5.79 -16.90 -15.18
N ALA A 343 -5.04 -16.28 -16.10
CA ALA A 343 -3.60 -16.49 -16.23
C ALA A 343 -2.85 -16.06 -14.97
N GLU A 344 -3.25 -14.94 -14.38
CA GLU A 344 -2.68 -14.40 -13.15
C GLU A 344 -3.04 -15.25 -11.94
N SER A 345 -4.30 -15.69 -11.83
CA SER A 345 -4.72 -16.64 -10.79
C SER A 345 -3.91 -17.94 -10.87
N SER A 346 -3.72 -18.47 -12.08
CA SER A 346 -2.87 -19.64 -12.32
C SER A 346 -1.40 -19.40 -11.93
N ARG A 347 -0.86 -18.21 -12.21
CA ARG A 347 0.50 -17.81 -11.81
C ARG A 347 0.64 -17.76 -10.30
N ILE A 348 -0.30 -17.12 -9.61
CA ILE A 348 -0.31 -17.03 -8.14
C ILE A 348 -0.42 -18.43 -7.54
N ARG A 349 -1.32 -19.29 -8.03
CA ARG A 349 -1.45 -20.68 -7.59
C ARG A 349 -0.17 -21.49 -7.81
N ARG A 350 0.51 -21.31 -8.95
CA ARG A 350 1.83 -21.93 -9.20
C ARG A 350 2.86 -21.47 -8.18
N VAL A 351 2.92 -20.16 -7.88
CA VAL A 351 3.83 -19.61 -6.87
C VAL A 351 3.49 -20.13 -5.48
N GLN A 352 2.21 -20.17 -5.10
CA GLN A 352 1.73 -20.72 -3.83
C GLN A 352 2.12 -22.20 -3.70
N ARG A 353 1.81 -23.03 -4.70
CA ARG A 353 2.21 -24.44 -4.73
C ARG A 353 3.71 -24.64 -4.73
N ALA A 354 4.47 -23.79 -5.43
CA ALA A 354 5.93 -23.87 -5.41
C ALA A 354 6.51 -23.46 -4.06
N ARG A 355 5.89 -22.51 -3.35
CA ARG A 355 6.23 -22.15 -1.96
C ARG A 355 5.90 -23.30 -1.01
N GLU A 356 4.72 -23.90 -1.14
CA GLU A 356 4.28 -25.07 -0.36
C GLU A 356 5.18 -26.29 -0.61
N ALA A 357 5.59 -26.52 -1.86
CA ALA A 357 6.49 -27.59 -2.27
C ALA A 357 7.97 -27.29 -2.00
N GLY A 358 8.31 -26.16 -1.36
CA GLY A 358 9.69 -25.79 -1.02
C GLY A 358 10.60 -25.45 -2.20
N ARG A 359 10.03 -25.16 -3.39
CA ARG A 359 10.76 -24.94 -4.66
C ARG A 359 11.10 -23.48 -4.97
N LEU A 360 10.60 -22.53 -4.19
CA LEU A 360 11.02 -21.12 -4.24
C LEU A 360 11.66 -20.75 -2.89
N GLY A 361 12.94 -20.43 -2.93
CA GLY A 361 13.77 -20.19 -1.75
C GLY A 361 13.26 -19.08 -0.83
N ARG A 362 13.01 -19.48 0.43
CA ARG A 362 13.25 -18.82 1.72
C ARG A 362 12.90 -17.33 1.87
N ASP A 363 11.75 -17.09 2.53
CA ASP A 363 11.73 -16.53 3.89
C ASP A 363 10.50 -17.09 4.63
N HIS A 364 10.73 -17.87 5.70
CA HIS A 364 9.69 -18.62 6.42
C HIS A 364 9.28 -17.95 7.74
N SER A 365 9.63 -16.68 7.93
CA SER A 365 9.45 -15.97 9.20
C SER A 365 8.06 -15.35 9.41
N ALA A 366 7.20 -15.17 8.39
CA ALA A 366 6.05 -14.28 8.51
C ALA A 366 4.69 -14.78 7.97
N ARG A 367 4.29 -16.04 8.23
CA ARG A 367 2.86 -16.40 8.16
C ARG A 367 2.44 -17.13 9.43
N GLU A 368 1.43 -16.56 10.08
CA GLU A 368 0.76 -17.12 11.25
C GLU A 368 0.25 -18.52 10.91
N ARG A 369 0.88 -19.55 11.50
CA ARG A 369 0.41 -20.93 11.39
C ARG A 369 -0.79 -21.05 12.29
N ARG A 370 -1.91 -21.64 11.84
CA ARG A 370 -3.12 -21.78 12.65
C ARG A 370 -3.56 -23.24 12.82
N LEU A 371 -4.11 -23.57 13.99
CA LEU A 371 -4.89 -24.77 14.25
C LEU A 371 -6.24 -24.35 14.86
N GLY A 372 -7.31 -24.41 14.07
CA GLY A 372 -8.59 -23.83 14.47
C GLY A 372 -8.46 -22.31 14.64
N THR A 373 -8.85 -21.79 15.81
CA THR A 373 -8.74 -20.37 16.16
C THR A 373 -7.37 -19.97 16.72
N LEU A 374 -6.48 -20.93 17.02
CA LEU A 374 -5.17 -20.63 17.60
C LEU A 374 -4.12 -20.43 16.49
N GLY A 375 -3.40 -19.32 16.54
CA GLY A 375 -2.34 -18.89 15.64
C GLY A 375 -0.97 -18.84 16.33
N LEU A 376 0.11 -18.95 15.54
CA LEU A 376 1.50 -18.89 16.00
C LEU A 376 2.34 -18.01 15.08
N ARG A 377 3.08 -17.10 15.68
CA ARG A 377 4.02 -16.19 15.03
C ARG A 377 5.32 -16.07 15.84
N ASP A 378 6.33 -15.43 15.24
CA ASP A 378 7.59 -15.05 15.91
C ASP A 378 8.32 -16.23 16.60
N ALA A 379 8.19 -17.43 16.03
CA ALA A 379 8.69 -18.65 16.65
C ALA A 379 10.14 -18.94 16.27
N TRP A 380 11.00 -19.29 17.24
CA TRP A 380 12.40 -19.65 17.04
C TRP A 380 12.99 -20.41 18.24
N VAL A 381 14.10 -21.11 18.03
CA VAL A 381 14.90 -21.75 19.08
C VAL A 381 16.29 -21.13 19.09
N ARG A 382 16.80 -20.85 20.29
CA ARG A 382 18.17 -20.39 20.47
C ARG A 382 19.15 -21.54 20.20
N GLU A 383 20.09 -21.33 19.29
CA GLU A 383 21.19 -22.27 19.09
C GLU A 383 21.94 -22.51 20.41
N ALA A 384 22.01 -23.77 20.82
CA ALA A 384 22.66 -24.17 22.06
C ALA A 384 24.18 -24.27 21.86
N PRO A 385 25.01 -23.85 22.84
CA PRO A 385 26.44 -24.09 22.79
C PRO A 385 26.76 -25.59 22.60
N PRO A 386 27.91 -25.97 22.00
CA PRO A 386 28.23 -27.37 21.63
C PRO A 386 28.22 -28.41 22.75
N LYS A 387 28.07 -28.02 24.01
CA LYS A 387 28.02 -28.89 25.21
C LYS A 387 26.82 -28.61 26.12
N ALA A 388 25.88 -27.79 25.68
CA ALA A 388 24.70 -27.47 26.49
C ALA A 388 23.64 -28.56 26.34
N ASN A 389 23.14 -29.05 27.49
CA ASN A 389 22.06 -30.04 27.53
C ASN A 389 20.65 -29.40 27.50
N VAL A 390 20.58 -28.07 27.39
CA VAL A 390 19.33 -27.31 27.37
C VAL A 390 19.40 -26.23 26.30
N SER A 391 18.26 -26.00 25.64
CA SER A 391 18.01 -24.87 24.75
C SER A 391 16.68 -24.19 25.14
N ALA A 392 16.50 -22.94 24.70
CA ALA A 392 15.27 -22.19 24.90
C ALA A 392 14.57 -21.92 23.57
N GLY A 393 13.26 -22.15 23.54
CA GLY A 393 12.37 -21.82 22.44
C GLY A 393 11.43 -20.66 22.79
N TYR A 394 11.18 -19.81 21.80
CA TYR A 394 10.38 -18.59 21.92
C TYR A 394 9.36 -18.57 20.79
N LEU A 395 8.17 -18.02 21.05
CA LEU A 395 7.06 -17.93 20.11
C LEU A 395 5.94 -17.03 20.67
N THR A 396 5.05 -16.57 19.81
CA THR A 396 3.80 -15.91 20.23
C THR A 396 2.61 -16.76 19.80
N LEU A 397 1.77 -17.14 20.76
CA LEU A 397 0.47 -17.77 20.50
C LEU A 397 -0.60 -16.68 20.44
N VAL A 398 -1.46 -16.70 19.42
CA VAL A 398 -2.55 -15.74 19.22
C VAL A 398 -3.85 -16.51 19.16
N ASN A 399 -4.85 -16.14 19.95
CA ASN A 399 -6.14 -16.81 19.95
C ASN A 399 -7.19 -15.92 19.30
N HIS A 400 -7.66 -16.32 18.12
CA HIS A 400 -8.71 -15.64 17.35
C HIS A 400 -10.13 -16.08 17.75
N GLY A 401 -10.26 -16.89 18.82
CA GLY A 401 -11.52 -17.41 19.31
C GLY A 401 -12.04 -16.65 20.52
N GLU A 402 -13.35 -16.74 20.74
CA GLU A 402 -14.06 -16.05 21.83
C GLU A 402 -13.92 -16.72 23.21
N ARG A 403 -13.17 -17.83 23.29
CA ARG A 403 -12.89 -18.55 24.55
C ARG A 403 -11.40 -18.72 24.72
N GLU A 404 -10.94 -18.78 25.96
CA GLU A 404 -9.54 -19.09 26.27
C GLU A 404 -9.09 -20.41 25.63
N ALA A 405 -7.85 -20.45 25.16
CA ALA A 405 -7.19 -21.64 24.66
C ALA A 405 -6.10 -22.06 25.63
N ARG A 406 -5.99 -23.36 25.92
CA ARG A 406 -5.00 -23.92 26.84
C ARG A 406 -4.08 -24.89 26.11
N VAL A 407 -2.78 -24.67 26.21
CA VAL A 407 -1.75 -25.61 25.79
C VAL A 407 -1.21 -26.30 27.04
N VAL A 408 -1.42 -27.61 27.14
CA VAL A 408 -1.18 -28.41 28.35
C VAL A 408 0.08 -29.28 28.24
N GLY A 409 0.79 -29.20 27.12
CA GLY A 409 2.03 -29.93 26.94
C GLY A 409 2.72 -29.63 25.62
N ALA A 410 3.97 -30.02 25.52
CA ALA A 410 4.75 -29.94 24.30
C ALA A 410 5.71 -31.13 24.21
N GLN A 411 5.99 -31.59 23.00
CA GLN A 411 6.93 -32.67 22.75
C GLN A 411 7.73 -32.40 21.48
N SER A 412 8.97 -32.88 21.43
CA SER A 412 9.79 -32.81 20.21
C SER A 412 10.52 -34.13 20.06
N PRO A 413 10.59 -34.72 18.85
CA PRO A 413 11.44 -35.89 18.61
C PRO A 413 12.94 -35.57 18.71
N LEU A 414 13.33 -34.29 18.82
CA LEU A 414 14.73 -33.88 18.93
C LEU A 414 15.21 -33.69 20.38
N PHE A 415 14.32 -33.83 21.37
CA PHE A 415 14.59 -33.56 22.78
C PHE A 415 13.95 -34.61 23.67
N GLU A 416 14.55 -34.91 24.82
CA GLU A 416 13.97 -35.83 25.82
C GLU A 416 12.70 -35.24 26.42
N HIS A 417 12.74 -33.96 26.77
CA HIS A 417 11.63 -33.24 27.37
C HIS A 417 11.48 -31.84 26.78
N VAL A 418 10.22 -31.38 26.68
CA VAL A 418 9.88 -29.99 26.37
C VAL A 418 8.93 -29.50 27.45
N GLU A 419 9.38 -28.50 28.20
CA GLU A 419 8.65 -27.95 29.35
C GLU A 419 8.32 -26.47 29.13
N PHE A 420 7.32 -25.96 29.85
CA PHE A 420 6.98 -24.54 29.87
C PHE A 420 7.58 -23.91 31.12
N HIS A 421 8.32 -22.81 30.96
CA HIS A 421 9.01 -22.14 32.06
C HIS A 421 8.75 -20.64 32.02
N GLU A 422 8.86 -19.99 33.17
CA GLU A 422 8.80 -18.54 33.32
C GLU A 422 9.99 -18.06 34.15
N MET A 423 10.62 -16.96 33.73
CA MET A 423 11.61 -16.28 34.55
C MET A 423 10.92 -15.55 35.70
N VAL A 424 11.35 -15.82 36.93
CA VAL A 424 10.84 -15.15 38.15
C VAL A 424 11.97 -14.50 38.91
N GLN A 425 11.72 -13.31 39.43
CA GLN A 425 12.65 -12.66 40.36
C GLN A 425 12.60 -13.43 41.69
N THR A 426 13.76 -13.88 42.15
CA THR A 426 13.93 -14.51 43.47
C THR A 426 14.87 -13.64 44.31
N ASP A 427 14.88 -13.84 45.63
CA ASP A 427 15.73 -13.09 46.56
C ASP A 427 17.24 -13.23 46.27
N GLY A 428 17.63 -14.22 45.45
CA GLY A 428 19.01 -14.44 44.99
C GLY A 428 19.29 -14.10 43.52
N GLY A 429 18.35 -13.47 42.79
CA GLY A 429 18.48 -13.12 41.37
C GLY A 429 17.39 -13.73 40.50
N MET A 430 17.65 -13.85 39.19
CA MET A 430 16.69 -14.42 38.23
C MET A 430 16.66 -15.95 38.32
N GLY A 431 15.50 -16.52 38.63
CA GLY A 431 15.24 -17.97 38.64
C GLY A 431 14.27 -18.38 37.53
N MET A 432 14.15 -19.68 37.28
CA MET A 432 13.15 -20.26 36.37
C MET A 432 12.12 -21.06 37.17
N ARG A 433 10.84 -20.90 36.85
CA ARG A 433 9.73 -21.65 37.43
C ARG A 433 8.99 -22.43 36.35
N PRO A 434 8.78 -23.75 36.52
CA PRO A 434 7.99 -24.53 35.57
C PRO A 434 6.51 -24.14 35.61
N LEU A 435 5.84 -24.30 34.48
CA LEU A 435 4.41 -24.08 34.28
C LEU A 435 3.78 -25.38 33.76
N ASP A 436 2.62 -25.74 34.30
CA ASP A 436 1.88 -26.93 33.85
C ASP A 436 1.14 -26.70 32.52
N GLU A 437 0.76 -25.45 32.25
CA GLU A 437 0.03 -25.07 31.05
C GLU A 437 0.32 -23.62 30.61
N LEU A 438 0.00 -23.34 29.35
CA LEU A 438 0.00 -22.00 28.77
C LEU A 438 -1.44 -21.60 28.45
N VAL A 439 -1.94 -20.58 29.13
CA VAL A 439 -3.28 -20.01 28.89
C VAL A 439 -3.17 -18.84 27.93
N VAL A 440 -3.88 -18.92 26.80
CA VAL A 440 -3.99 -17.87 25.80
C VAL A 440 -5.39 -17.25 25.89
N PRO A 441 -5.52 -15.98 26.31
CA PRO A 441 -6.83 -15.33 26.49
C PRO A 441 -7.69 -15.37 25.22
N ALA A 442 -9.02 -15.32 25.38
CA ALA A 442 -9.94 -15.12 24.24
C ALA A 442 -9.59 -13.83 23.51
N SER A 443 -9.59 -13.85 22.18
CA SER A 443 -9.22 -12.71 21.32
C SER A 443 -7.89 -12.03 21.70
N GLY A 444 -6.97 -12.77 22.32
CA GLY A 444 -5.73 -12.24 22.89
C GLY A 444 -4.51 -13.04 22.48
N GLU A 445 -3.35 -12.71 23.06
CA GLU A 445 -2.09 -13.40 22.77
C GLU A 445 -1.29 -13.73 24.04
N LEU A 446 -0.41 -14.72 23.92
CA LEU A 446 0.56 -15.10 24.93
C LEU A 446 1.95 -15.13 24.27
N ARG A 447 2.89 -14.37 24.84
CA ARG A 447 4.27 -14.29 24.37
C ARG A 447 5.18 -15.17 25.20
N LEU A 448 5.97 -15.98 24.51
CA LEU A 448 7.13 -16.68 25.05
C LEU A 448 8.37 -15.97 24.50
N GLU A 449 9.06 -15.22 25.35
CA GLU A 449 10.14 -14.31 24.99
C GLU A 449 11.31 -14.35 25.98
N THR A 450 12.46 -13.83 25.56
CA THR A 450 13.65 -13.73 26.40
C THR A 450 13.36 -12.91 27.65
N GLY A 451 13.66 -13.44 28.83
CA GLY A 451 13.37 -12.78 30.10
C GLY A 451 11.95 -13.00 30.64
N GLY A 452 11.08 -13.71 29.91
CA GLY A 452 9.71 -14.04 30.33
C GLY A 452 9.42 -15.55 30.26
N LYS A 453 8.23 -15.89 29.77
CA LYS A 453 7.85 -17.30 29.52
C LYS A 453 8.63 -17.87 28.34
N HIS A 454 8.95 -19.16 28.35
CA HIS A 454 9.68 -19.81 27.26
C HIS A 454 9.46 -21.32 27.25
N LEU A 455 9.80 -21.96 26.13
CA LEU A 455 9.91 -23.41 26.04
C LEU A 455 11.32 -23.83 26.50
N MET A 456 11.42 -24.66 27.53
CA MET A 456 12.67 -25.27 27.93
C MET A 456 12.81 -26.62 27.21
N LEU A 457 13.82 -26.71 26.33
CA LEU A 457 14.10 -27.88 25.50
C LEU A 457 15.28 -28.64 26.10
N ILE A 458 15.04 -29.81 26.67
CA ILE A 458 16.01 -30.54 27.51
C ILE A 458 16.45 -31.83 26.82
N GLY A 459 17.75 -32.14 26.87
CA GLY A 459 18.31 -33.39 26.35
C GLY A 459 18.28 -33.48 24.82
N PRO A 460 19.00 -32.60 24.09
CA PRO A 460 19.03 -32.64 22.63
C PRO A 460 19.59 -33.97 22.12
N GLN A 461 18.84 -34.66 21.27
CA GLN A 461 19.22 -35.96 20.67
C GLN A 461 20.22 -35.81 19.49
N GLN A 462 20.38 -34.58 19.00
CA GLN A 462 21.30 -34.23 17.93
C GLN A 462 21.71 -32.76 18.03
N ALA A 463 22.82 -32.40 17.39
CA ALA A 463 23.28 -31.01 17.34
C ALA A 463 22.25 -30.10 16.63
N LEU A 464 21.93 -28.98 17.29
CA LEU A 464 21.09 -27.92 16.73
C LEU A 464 21.97 -26.92 16.01
N ALA A 465 22.02 -26.96 14.70
CA ALA A 465 22.77 -26.00 13.90
C ALA A 465 21.84 -24.87 13.39
N HIS A 466 22.37 -23.65 13.33
CA HIS A 466 21.71 -22.53 12.66
C HIS A 466 21.11 -22.89 11.30
N GLY A 467 19.89 -22.41 11.03
CA GLY A 467 19.16 -22.66 9.79
C GLY A 467 18.45 -24.02 9.71
N LYS A 468 18.60 -24.88 10.73
CA LYS A 468 17.72 -26.05 10.94
C LYS A 468 16.40 -25.62 11.60
N LYS A 469 15.45 -26.55 11.68
CA LYS A 469 14.15 -26.35 12.34
C LYS A 469 13.92 -27.45 13.37
N VAL A 470 13.42 -27.06 14.54
CA VAL A 470 12.96 -27.98 15.59
C VAL A 470 11.46 -28.21 15.42
N PRO A 471 11.00 -29.44 15.13
CA PRO A 471 9.58 -29.78 15.20
C PRO A 471 9.16 -29.87 16.67
N VAL A 472 8.10 -29.15 17.05
CA VAL A 472 7.48 -29.21 18.37
C VAL A 472 5.99 -29.50 18.15
N ARG A 473 5.46 -30.50 18.86
CA ARG A 473 4.03 -30.80 18.91
C ARG A 473 3.46 -30.23 20.19
N LEU A 474 2.67 -29.16 20.08
CA LEU A 474 1.92 -28.58 21.19
C LEU A 474 0.64 -29.40 21.42
N GLN A 475 0.31 -29.69 22.67
CA GLN A 475 -0.88 -30.43 23.06
C GLN A 475 -1.90 -29.45 23.63
N LEU A 476 -3.07 -29.35 23.00
CA LEU A 476 -4.15 -28.51 23.48
C LEU A 476 -5.00 -29.28 24.51
N ALA A 477 -5.58 -28.57 25.47
CA ALA A 477 -6.53 -29.16 26.44
C ALA A 477 -7.73 -29.86 25.76
N SER A 478 -8.04 -29.50 24.52
CA SER A 478 -9.05 -30.18 23.67
C SER A 478 -8.65 -31.59 23.21
N GLY A 479 -7.43 -32.06 23.52
CA GLY A 479 -6.87 -33.32 23.03
C GLY A 479 -6.25 -33.24 21.63
N LYS A 480 -6.35 -32.10 20.93
CA LYS A 480 -5.71 -31.91 19.62
C LYS A 480 -4.22 -31.61 19.77
N GLY A 481 -3.41 -32.28 18.96
CA GLY A 481 -1.99 -31.97 18.79
C GLY A 481 -1.77 -30.98 17.65
N TRP A 482 -0.84 -30.05 17.84
CA TRP A 482 -0.47 -29.03 16.87
C TRP A 482 1.03 -29.06 16.57
N ASP A 483 1.40 -29.50 15.37
CA ASP A 483 2.79 -29.50 14.93
C ASP A 483 3.22 -28.12 14.47
N VAL A 484 4.29 -27.61 15.07
CA VAL A 484 4.91 -26.31 14.77
C VAL A 484 6.41 -26.50 14.59
N TRP A 485 7.02 -25.67 13.74
CA TRP A 485 8.47 -25.78 13.43
C TRP A 485 9.17 -24.48 13.78
N LEU A 486 10.06 -24.55 14.75
CA LEU A 486 10.81 -23.40 15.25
C LEU A 486 12.19 -23.36 14.56
N PRO A 487 12.51 -22.35 13.75
CA PRO A 487 13.85 -22.16 13.20
C PRO A 487 14.90 -21.99 14.32
N VAL A 488 16.06 -22.64 14.15
CA VAL A 488 17.22 -22.46 15.02
C VAL A 488 17.97 -21.21 14.59
N VAL A 489 18.07 -20.24 15.50
CA VAL A 489 18.71 -18.94 15.29
C VAL A 489 20.00 -18.88 16.10
N ALA A 490 21.09 -18.43 15.46
CA ALA A 490 22.38 -18.26 16.11
C ALA A 490 22.28 -17.14 17.17
N PRO A 491 22.98 -17.23 18.30
CA PRO A 491 23.04 -16.12 19.25
C PRO A 491 23.62 -14.88 18.56
N GLU A 492 22.82 -13.82 18.39
CA GLU A 492 23.31 -12.52 17.93
C GLU A 492 24.37 -11.98 18.90
N ARG A 493 25.50 -11.49 18.37
CA ARG A 493 26.43 -10.69 19.16
C ARG A 493 25.77 -9.33 19.45
N GLY A 494 25.25 -9.13 20.67
CA GLY A 494 25.11 -7.79 21.23
C GLY A 494 23.71 -7.18 21.41
N ARG A 495 22.66 -7.96 21.69
CA ARG A 495 21.49 -7.42 22.43
C ARG A 495 21.58 -7.83 23.90
N PRO A 496 21.54 -6.89 24.87
CA PRO A 496 21.55 -7.24 26.28
C PRO A 496 20.28 -8.02 26.62
N GLY A 497 20.45 -9.09 27.39
CA GLY A 497 19.37 -9.89 27.95
C GLY A 497 18.83 -9.33 29.26
#